data_AF-A0A8W8LM05-F1
#
_entry.id   AF-A0A8W8LM05-F1
#
_cell.length_a   1.000
_cell.length_b   1.000
_cell.length_c   1.000
_cell.angle_alpha   90.00
_cell.angle_beta   90.00
_cell.angle_gamma   90.00
#
_symmetry.space_group_name_H-M   'P 1'
#
loop_
_entity.id
_entity.type
_entity.pdbx_description
1 polymer ?
#
loop_
_entity_poly.entity_id
_entity_poly.type
_entity_poly.pdbx_seq_one_letter_code
_entity_poly.pdbx_strand_id
1 'polypeptide(L)'
;MSHLTVLTLLFLSVVGVCSWVNEYDKPFSFTCPQHQSISRIVSHHDNHREDKVFDFTSSKYTEFAENCIWSDYVNEFDQPVAFQCPLGKALDGISSYHDNDREDRRFKFYCCEI
;
A
#
# COMPACT_ATOMS: atom_id res chain seq x y z
N MET A 1 -0.40 -9.95 -54.11
CA MET A 1 -1.05 -9.72 -52.80
C MET A 1 -0.31 -10.60 -51.80
N SER A 2 0.68 -10.02 -51.12
CA SER A 2 1.59 -10.71 -50.21
C SER A 2 0.92 -10.91 -48.85
N HIS A 3 0.84 -12.17 -48.40
CA HIS A 3 0.36 -12.51 -47.06
C HIS A 3 1.46 -12.22 -46.05
N LEU A 4 1.25 -11.20 -45.23
CA LEU A 4 2.09 -10.87 -44.08
C LEU A 4 1.68 -11.78 -42.91
N THR A 5 2.53 -12.73 -42.55
CA THR A 5 2.37 -13.57 -41.36
C THR A 5 2.59 -12.72 -40.10
N VAL A 6 1.54 -12.56 -39.29
CA VAL A 6 1.63 -11.90 -37.98
C VAL A 6 2.20 -12.92 -36.98
N LEU A 7 3.46 -12.72 -36.59
CA LEU A 7 4.08 -13.48 -35.51
C LEU A 7 3.55 -12.95 -34.18
N THR A 8 2.56 -13.62 -33.61
CA THR A 8 2.14 -13.37 -32.22
C THR A 8 3.25 -13.78 -31.27
N LEU A 9 4.00 -12.79 -30.77
CA LEU A 9 4.87 -12.94 -29.60
C LEU A 9 3.99 -13.32 -28.40
N LEU A 10 4.03 -14.59 -28.00
CA LEU A 10 3.48 -15.03 -26.73
C LEU A 10 4.35 -14.41 -25.64
N PHE A 11 3.91 -13.30 -25.05
CA PHE A 11 4.51 -12.75 -23.84
C PHE A 11 4.30 -13.79 -22.74
N LEU A 12 5.35 -14.56 -22.44
CA LEU A 12 5.41 -15.39 -21.24
C LEU A 12 5.33 -14.41 -20.06
N SER A 13 4.16 -14.31 -19.44
CA SER A 13 3.96 -13.48 -18.26
C SER A 13 4.99 -13.87 -17.22
N VAL A 14 5.91 -12.95 -16.96
CA VAL A 14 7.02 -13.11 -16.02
C VAL A 14 6.42 -13.47 -14.65
N VAL A 15 6.97 -14.53 -14.07
CA VAL A 15 6.69 -15.02 -12.71
C VAL A 15 6.47 -13.85 -11.76
N GLY A 16 5.31 -13.83 -11.09
CA GLY A 16 4.92 -12.77 -10.16
C GLY A 16 5.95 -12.65 -9.04
N VAL A 17 6.82 -11.65 -9.16
CA VAL A 17 7.59 -11.13 -8.02
C VAL A 17 6.55 -10.41 -7.16
N CYS A 18 6.43 -10.75 -5.86
CA CYS A 18 5.69 -9.88 -4.95
C CYS A 18 6.46 -8.55 -4.88
N SER A 19 6.05 -7.56 -5.68
CA SER A 19 6.73 -6.28 -5.70
C SER A 19 6.26 -5.51 -4.49
N TRP A 20 7.20 -5.12 -3.63
CA TRP A 20 6.95 -4.13 -2.59
C TRP A 20 6.36 -2.86 -3.21
N VAL A 21 5.46 -2.21 -2.49
CA VAL A 21 4.86 -0.93 -2.91
C VAL A 21 5.85 0.23 -2.81
N ASN A 22 6.97 0.03 -2.11
CA ASN A 22 8.03 1.01 -1.95
C ASN A 22 9.41 0.35 -1.94
N GLU A 23 10.41 1.16 -2.25
CA GLU A 23 11.81 0.89 -1.93
C GLU A 23 12.13 1.44 -0.54
N TYR A 24 13.24 0.98 0.06
CA TYR A 24 13.76 1.55 1.30
C TYR A 24 14.08 3.05 1.14
N ASP A 25 13.95 3.81 2.22
CA ASP A 25 14.14 5.26 2.33
C ASP A 25 13.21 6.08 1.43
N LYS A 26 12.27 5.43 0.73
CA LYS A 26 11.28 6.07 -0.12
C LYS A 26 9.92 6.14 0.57
N PRO A 27 9.19 7.25 0.36
CA PRO A 27 7.82 7.35 0.80
C PRO A 27 6.91 6.47 -0.06
N PHE A 28 5.72 6.18 0.46
CA PHE A 28 4.65 5.59 -0.31
C PHE A 28 3.29 6.17 0.06
N SER A 29 2.35 6.01 -0.86
CA SER A 29 0.93 6.21 -0.63
C SER A 29 0.19 5.12 -1.39
N PHE A 30 -0.44 4.22 -0.66
CA PHE A 30 -1.21 3.11 -1.19
C PHE A 30 -2.68 3.26 -0.80
N THR A 31 -3.57 3.01 -1.76
CA THR A 31 -5.01 2.86 -1.53
C THR A 31 -5.49 1.64 -2.29
N CYS A 32 -6.37 0.87 -1.67
CA CYS A 32 -7.10 -0.19 -2.33
C CYS A 32 -7.91 0.35 -3.52
N PRO A 33 -8.17 -0.48 -4.55
CA PRO A 33 -9.20 -0.16 -5.53
C PRO A 33 -10.56 0.01 -4.84
N GLN A 34 -11.48 0.71 -5.51
CA GLN A 34 -12.82 0.97 -4.99
C GLN A 34 -13.51 -0.29 -4.47
N HIS A 35 -14.22 -0.17 -3.35
CA HIS A 35 -14.97 -1.20 -2.65
C HIS A 35 -14.13 -2.30 -1.99
N GLN A 36 -12.84 -2.04 -1.75
CA GLN A 36 -11.93 -2.98 -1.12
C GLN A 36 -11.18 -2.33 0.03
N SER A 37 -10.94 -3.11 1.08
CA SER A 37 -10.17 -2.69 2.25
C SER A 37 -8.91 -3.54 2.37
N ILE A 38 -7.91 -3.02 3.07
CA ILE A 38 -6.67 -3.75 3.36
C ILE A 38 -7.01 -4.97 4.23
N SER A 39 -6.74 -6.16 3.71
CA SER A 39 -6.95 -7.43 4.41
C SER A 39 -5.65 -8.09 4.87
N ARG A 40 -4.51 -7.65 4.32
CA ARG A 40 -3.18 -8.10 4.73
C ARG A 40 -2.15 -7.00 4.57
N ILE A 41 -1.28 -6.89 5.56
CA ILE A 41 -0.10 -6.04 5.55
C ILE A 41 1.12 -6.94 5.73
N VAL A 42 2.11 -6.80 4.85
CA VAL A 42 3.43 -7.39 5.01
C VAL A 42 4.45 -6.28 5.02
N SER A 43 5.46 -6.45 5.86
CA SER A 43 6.65 -5.61 5.79
C SER A 43 7.91 -6.45 5.92
N HIS A 44 8.98 -6.02 5.27
CA HIS A 44 10.33 -6.54 5.51
C HIS A 44 11.23 -5.41 6.02
N HIS A 45 11.97 -5.68 7.10
CA HIS A 45 12.89 -4.73 7.72
C HIS A 45 14.33 -5.01 7.30
N ASP A 46 15.10 -3.96 7.06
CA ASP A 46 16.54 -4.05 6.80
C ASP A 46 17.31 -3.29 7.90
N ASN A 47 18.12 -4.00 8.69
CA ASN A 47 18.85 -3.38 9.81
C ASN A 47 20.00 -2.44 9.37
N HIS A 48 20.36 -2.40 8.08
CA HIS A 48 21.39 -1.45 7.64
C HIS A 48 20.78 -0.07 7.39
N ARG A 49 19.57 -0.04 6.84
CA ARG A 49 18.79 1.17 6.59
C ARG A 49 17.87 1.54 7.74
N GLU A 50 17.65 0.60 8.67
CA GLU A 50 16.65 0.69 9.74
C GLU A 50 15.24 1.04 9.20
N ASP A 51 14.96 0.59 7.98
CA ASP A 51 13.75 0.93 7.25
C ASP A 51 12.98 -0.32 6.81
N LYS A 52 11.71 -0.12 6.42
CA LYS A 52 10.80 -1.17 5.96
C LYS A 52 10.27 -0.93 4.55
N VAL A 53 10.19 -2.01 3.81
CA VAL A 53 9.38 -2.11 2.59
C VAL A 53 8.05 -2.78 2.90
N PHE A 54 6.98 -2.39 2.20
CA PHE A 54 5.62 -2.81 2.49
C PHE A 54 4.94 -3.47 1.28
N ASP A 55 4.05 -4.42 1.54
CA ASP A 55 3.14 -5.04 0.57
C ASP A 55 1.75 -5.15 1.20
N PHE A 56 0.72 -4.84 0.41
CA PHE A 56 -0.66 -4.72 0.87
C PHE A 56 -1.58 -5.58 0.00
N THR A 57 -2.38 -6.42 0.64
CA THR A 57 -3.46 -7.14 -0.04
C THR A 57 -4.78 -6.43 0.22
N SER A 58 -5.52 -6.19 -0.87
CA SER A 58 -6.87 -5.62 -0.83
C SER A 58 -7.90 -6.76 -0.93
N SER A 59 -9.02 -6.63 -0.24
CA SER A 59 -10.14 -7.55 -0.38
C SER A 59 -11.45 -6.80 -0.35
N LYS A 60 -12.37 -7.27 -1.19
CA LYS A 60 -13.68 -6.65 -1.34
C LYS A 60 -14.47 -6.73 -0.04
N TYR A 61 -15.07 -5.61 0.35
CA TYR A 61 -15.94 -5.54 1.53
C TYR A 61 -17.34 -5.00 1.21
N THR A 62 -17.51 -4.23 0.13
CA THR A 62 -18.80 -3.64 -0.28
C THR A 62 -18.98 -3.63 -1.80
N GLU A 63 -20.15 -3.18 -2.25
CA GLU A 63 -20.48 -2.87 -3.66
C GLU A 63 -21.01 -1.44 -3.79
N PHE A 64 -21.12 -0.70 -2.68
CA PHE A 64 -21.75 0.61 -2.62
C PHE A 64 -20.70 1.71 -2.67
N ALA A 65 -21.11 2.90 -3.12
CA ALA A 65 -20.25 4.08 -3.03
C ALA A 65 -19.91 4.37 -1.56
N GLU A 66 -18.64 4.67 -1.31
CA GLU A 66 -18.08 4.92 0.01
C GLU A 66 -17.49 6.34 0.09
N ASN A 67 -17.64 7.02 1.22
CA ASN A 67 -16.89 8.24 1.49
C ASN A 67 -15.65 7.93 2.34
N CYS A 68 -14.52 8.42 1.86
CA CYS A 68 -13.24 8.14 2.45
C CYS A 68 -12.54 9.40 2.94
N ILE A 69 -11.76 9.25 4.01
CA ILE A 69 -10.96 10.33 4.58
C ILE A 69 -9.57 9.85 4.93
N TRP A 70 -8.57 10.70 4.69
CA TRP A 70 -7.24 10.52 5.28
C TRP A 70 -7.25 11.06 6.71
N SER A 71 -6.59 10.35 7.62
CA SER A 71 -6.14 10.92 8.89
C SER A 71 -4.97 11.88 8.67
N ASP A 72 -4.69 12.70 9.68
CA ASP A 72 -3.36 13.27 9.85
C ASP A 72 -2.32 12.17 10.17
N TYR A 73 -1.05 12.54 10.33
CA TYR A 73 -0.05 11.60 10.83
C TYR A 73 -0.38 11.18 12.26
N VAL A 74 -0.44 9.87 12.51
CA VAL A 74 -1.01 9.34 13.75
C VAL A 74 0.02 9.04 14.84
N ASN A 75 1.29 8.95 14.46
CA ASN A 75 2.42 8.79 15.36
C ASN A 75 3.38 9.97 15.16
N GLU A 76 4.20 10.26 16.16
CA GLU A 76 5.47 10.99 15.98
C GLU A 76 6.60 9.99 15.68
N PHE A 77 7.79 10.48 15.33
CA PHE A 77 8.96 9.62 15.25
C PHE A 77 9.33 9.04 16.63
N ASP A 78 9.94 7.86 16.63
CA ASP A 78 10.29 7.07 17.82
C ASP A 78 9.08 6.71 18.69
N GLN A 79 7.86 6.82 18.16
CA GLN A 79 6.62 6.52 18.86
C GLN A 79 5.84 5.38 18.18
N PRO A 80 5.13 4.55 18.96
CA PRO A 80 4.35 3.46 18.39
C PRO A 80 3.23 3.96 17.49
N VAL A 81 2.92 3.16 16.46
CA VAL A 81 1.74 3.36 15.62
C VAL A 81 0.57 2.60 16.23
N ALA A 82 -0.41 3.32 16.76
CA ALA A 82 -1.68 2.77 17.24
C ALA A 82 -2.84 3.55 16.64
N PHE A 83 -3.58 2.91 15.73
CA PHE A 83 -4.67 3.57 15.02
C PHE A 83 -5.82 2.61 14.76
N GLN A 84 -7.04 3.16 14.81
CA GLN A 84 -8.28 2.48 14.51
C GLN A 84 -9.12 3.43 13.65
N CYS A 85 -9.63 2.94 12.52
CA CYS A 85 -10.56 3.73 11.73
C CYS A 85 -11.81 4.07 12.57
N PRO A 86 -12.40 5.26 12.37
CA PRO A 86 -13.64 5.64 13.04
C PRO A 86 -14.75 4.61 12.86
N LEU A 87 -15.73 4.60 13.77
CA LEU A 87 -16.86 3.69 13.71
C LEU A 87 -17.56 3.76 12.34
N GLY A 88 -17.85 2.59 11.75
CA GLY A 88 -18.47 2.49 10.43
C GLY A 88 -17.51 2.74 9.27
N LYS A 89 -16.18 2.68 9.51
CA LYS A 89 -15.18 2.77 8.44
C LYS A 89 -14.17 1.63 8.49
N ALA A 90 -13.75 1.16 7.32
CA ALA A 90 -12.67 0.19 7.12
C ALA A 90 -11.37 0.90 6.72
N LEU A 91 -10.24 0.20 6.90
CA LEU A 91 -8.92 0.67 6.50
C LEU A 91 -8.67 0.34 5.02
N ASP A 92 -8.57 1.37 4.18
CA ASP A 92 -8.47 1.22 2.72
C ASP A 92 -7.13 1.71 2.16
N GLY A 93 -6.34 2.43 2.95
CA GLY A 93 -5.07 2.95 2.47
C GLY A 93 -4.12 3.35 3.58
N ILE A 94 -2.85 3.36 3.24
CA ILE A 94 -1.75 3.70 4.13
C ILE A 94 -0.78 4.58 3.34
N SER A 95 -0.31 5.64 3.96
CA SER A 95 0.79 6.43 3.42
C SER A 95 1.82 6.69 4.50
N SER A 96 3.08 6.61 4.12
CA SER A 96 4.19 6.75 5.03
C SER A 96 5.38 7.37 4.33
N TYR A 97 6.17 8.12 5.10
CA TYR A 97 7.49 8.58 4.69
C TYR A 97 8.52 8.22 5.76
N HIS A 98 9.75 8.03 5.31
CA HIS A 98 10.92 7.75 6.12
C HIS A 98 11.74 9.03 6.30
N ASP A 99 12.35 9.19 7.46
CA ASP A 99 13.27 10.28 7.78
C ASP A 99 14.65 9.70 8.12
N ASN A 100 15.63 9.89 7.25
CA ASN A 100 16.95 9.26 7.38
C ASN A 100 17.77 9.79 8.57
N ASP A 101 17.44 10.96 9.12
CA ASP A 101 18.15 11.45 10.32
C ASP A 101 17.70 10.70 11.58
N ARG A 102 16.44 10.26 11.60
CA ARG A 102 15.84 9.50 12.70
C ARG A 102 15.80 7.99 12.46
N GLU A 103 15.92 7.58 11.20
CA GLU A 103 15.75 6.21 10.72
C GLU A 103 14.40 5.61 11.16
N ASP A 104 13.32 6.39 10.98
CA ASP A 104 11.96 6.00 11.39
C ASP A 104 10.90 6.56 10.43
N ARG A 105 9.67 6.04 10.55
CA ARG A 105 8.54 6.33 9.66
C ARG A 105 7.37 7.00 10.36
N ARG A 106 6.78 7.97 9.66
CA ARG A 106 5.47 8.54 9.99
C ARG A 106 4.38 7.86 9.18
N PHE A 107 3.20 7.67 9.78
CA PHE A 107 2.08 6.98 9.14
C PHE A 107 0.81 7.82 9.17
N LYS A 108 0.07 7.82 8.06
CA LYS A 108 -1.32 8.26 7.95
C LYS A 108 -2.15 7.15 7.30
N PHE A 109 -3.43 7.14 7.63
CA PHE A 109 -4.35 6.06 7.26
C PHE A 109 -5.56 6.62 6.51
N TYR A 110 -6.02 5.88 5.50
CA TYR A 110 -7.19 6.21 4.70
C TYR A 110 -8.32 5.28 5.09
N CYS A 111 -9.43 5.85 5.55
CA CYS A 111 -10.58 5.10 6.04
C CYS A 111 -11.82 5.39 5.19
N CYS A 112 -12.49 4.34 4.71
CA CYS A 112 -13.70 4.41 3.87
C CYS A 112 -14.91 3.83 4.58
N GLU A 113 -16.10 4.33 4.29
CA GLU A 113 -17.36 3.86 4.88
C GLU A 113 -17.68 2.41 4.50
N ILE A 114 -18.22 1.65 5.46
CA ILE A 114 -18.73 0.28 5.29
C ILE A 114 -20.24 0.22 5.10
#